data_AF-A0A8B2S9Q9-F1
#
_entry.id   AF-A0A8B2S9Q9-F1
#
_cell.length_a   1.000
_cell.length_b   1.000
_cell.length_c   1.000
_cell.angle_alpha   90.00
_cell.angle_beta   90.00
_cell.angle_gamma   90.00
#
_symmetry.space_group_name_H-M   'P 1'
#
loop_
_entity.id
_entity.type
_entity.pdbx_description
1 polymer ?
#
loop_
_entity_poly.entity_id
_entity_poly.type
_entity_poly.pdbx_seq_one_letter_code
_entity_poly.pdbx_strand_id
1 'polypeptide(L)' 'MVPISADLTADTPIPGMAIPFTWQASLELNTQLYTALGQCNLDKAAIRKIESSRASQ' A
#
# COMPACT_ATOMS: atom_id res chain seq x y z
N MET A 1 6.15 10.96 -22.52
CA MET A 1 6.25 10.50 -21.12
C MET A 1 4.97 9.77 -20.76
N VAL A 2 5.06 8.50 -20.31
CA VAL A 2 3.88 7.75 -19.85
C VAL A 2 3.56 8.15 -18.40
N PRO A 3 2.32 8.56 -18.08
CA PRO A 3 1.94 8.89 -16.72
C PRO A 3 2.03 7.66 -15.81
N ILE A 4 2.25 7.91 -14.52
CA ILE A 4 2.25 6.83 -13.53
C ILE A 4 0.83 6.29 -13.35
N SER A 5 0.67 4.99 -13.06
CA SER A 5 -0.64 4.42 -12.76
C SER A 5 -1.28 5.16 -11.59
N ALA A 6 -2.57 5.48 -11.70
CA ALA A 6 -3.32 6.16 -10.64
C ALA A 6 -3.31 5.38 -9.33
N ASP A 7 -3.31 4.04 -9.41
CA ASP A 7 -3.26 3.13 -8.26
C ASP A 7 -1.99 3.33 -7.41
N LEU A 8 -0.87 3.69 -8.04
CA LEU A 8 0.41 3.95 -7.35
C LEU A 8 0.46 5.31 -6.66
N THR A 9 -0.51 6.18 -6.95
CA THR A 9 -0.64 7.52 -6.37
C THR A 9 -1.85 7.65 -5.45
N ALA A 10 -2.70 6.63 -5.39
CA ALA A 10 -3.83 6.60 -4.49
C ALA A 10 -3.37 6.44 -3.03
N ASP A 11 -4.15 6.98 -2.10
CA ASP A 11 -3.89 6.80 -0.68
C ASP A 11 -4.03 5.33 -0.29
N THR A 12 -3.11 4.84 0.53
CA THR A 12 -3.23 3.51 1.11
C THR A 12 -4.44 3.46 2.05
N PRO A 13 -5.35 2.48 1.89
CA PRO A 13 -6.49 2.34 2.80
C PRO A 13 -6.03 2.20 4.25
N ILE A 14 -6.65 2.97 5.14
CA ILE A 14 -6.42 2.88 6.59
C ILE A 14 -7.38 1.84 7.17
N PRO A 15 -6.89 0.73 7.75
CA PRO A 15 -7.75 -0.27 8.39
C PRO A 15 -8.56 0.33 9.55
N GLY A 16 -9.83 -0.06 9.65
CA GLY A 16 -10.72 0.36 10.74
C GLY A 16 -10.51 -0.47 12.01
N MET A 17 -10.70 0.15 13.18
CA MET A 17 -10.70 -0.56 14.46
C MET A 17 -12.13 -1.00 14.82
N ALA A 18 -12.31 -2.29 15.12
CA ALA A 18 -13.60 -2.80 15.60
C ALA A 18 -13.85 -2.42 17.07
N ILE A 19 -15.12 -2.19 17.42
CA ILE A 19 -15.56 -1.88 18.80
C ILE A 19 -16.66 -2.87 19.20
N PRO A 20 -16.52 -3.60 20.33
CA PRO A 20 -15.40 -3.57 21.27
C PRO A 20 -14.12 -4.19 20.70
N PHE A 21 -12.95 -3.67 21.11
CA PHE A 21 -11.66 -4.14 20.63
C PHE A 21 -11.22 -5.40 21.39
N THR A 22 -11.59 -6.56 20.84
CA THR A 22 -11.24 -7.88 21.40
C THR A 22 -9.86 -8.34 20.94
N TRP A 23 -9.34 -9.42 21.55
CA TRP A 23 -8.10 -10.05 21.09
C TRP A 23 -8.20 -10.52 19.62
N GLN A 24 -9.32 -11.13 19.23
CA GLN A 24 -9.57 -11.52 17.83
C GLN A 24 -9.55 -10.31 16.90
N ALA A 25 -10.18 -9.20 17.29
CA ALA A 25 -10.16 -7.95 16.52
C ALA A 25 -8.73 -7.41 16.35
N SER A 26 -7.84 -7.61 17.33
CA SER A 26 -6.43 -7.24 17.19
C SER A 26 -5.70 -8.07 16.14
N LEU A 27 -6.00 -9.37 16.01
CA LEU A 27 -5.40 -10.22 14.98
C LEU A 27 -5.86 -9.79 13.59
N GLU A 28 -7.16 -9.55 13.43
CA GLU A 28 -7.74 -9.08 12.17
C GLU A 28 -7.16 -7.72 11.76
N LEU A 29 -7.03 -6.78 12.70
CA LEU A 29 -6.40 -5.49 12.45
C LEU A 29 -4.93 -5.66 12.03
N ASN A 30 -4.17 -6.54 12.69
CA ASN A 30 -2.79 -6.83 12.28
C ASN A 30 -2.72 -7.40 10.86
N THR A 31 -3.60 -8.34 10.50
CA THR A 31 -3.67 -8.87 9.13
C THR A 31 -3.93 -7.75 8.12
N GLN A 32 -4.92 -6.89 8.37
CA GLN A 32 -5.24 -5.76 7.49
C GLN A 32 -4.06 -4.79 7.35
N LEU A 33 -3.37 -4.48 8.46
CA LEU A 33 -2.18 -3.62 8.46
C LEU A 33 -1.02 -4.24 7.68
N TYR A 34 -0.74 -5.54 7.84
CA TYR A 34 0.31 -6.21 7.08
C TYR A 34 0.00 -6.30 5.59
N THR A 35 -1.28 -6.49 5.21
CA THR A 35 -1.71 -6.42 3.81
C THR A 35 -1.50 -5.02 3.22
N ALA A 36 -1.92 -3.97 3.93
CA ALA A 36 -1.72 -2.58 3.49
C ALA A 36 -0.23 -2.24 3.35
N LEU A 37 0.60 -2.68 4.29
CA LEU A 37 2.06 -2.51 4.22
C LEU A 37 2.68 -3.26 3.03
N GLY A 38 2.20 -4.48 2.75
CA GLY A 38 2.60 -5.26 1.59
C GLY A 38 2.31 -4.50 0.28
N GLN A 39 1.09 -3.98 0.14
CA GLN A 39 0.69 -3.19 -1.02
C GLN A 39 1.55 -1.93 -1.18
N CYS A 40 1.75 -1.16 -0.10
CA CYS A 40 2.65 0.01 -0.10
C CYS A 40 4.04 -0.31 -0.65
N ASN A 41 4.60 -1.46 -0.29
CA ASN A 41 5.94 -1.85 -0.73
C ASN A 41 5.97 -2.23 -2.21
N LEU A 42 4.91 -2.88 -2.72
CA LEU A 42 4.74 -3.14 -4.16
C LEU A 42 4.63 -1.83 -4.93
N ASP A 43 3.84 -0.88 -4.45
CA ASP A 43 3.64 0.41 -5.12
C ASP A 43 4.97 1.19 -5.20
N LYS A 44 5.71 1.25 -4.10
CA LYS A 44 7.07 1.83 -4.06
C LYS A 44 8.03 1.14 -5.00
N ALA A 45 7.93 -0.17 -5.19
CA ALA A 45 8.78 -0.90 -6.14
C ALA A 45 8.44 -0.54 -7.59
N ALA A 46 7.14 -0.44 -7.90
CA ALA A 46 6.67 -0.02 -9.23
C ALA A 46 7.08 1.42 -9.55
N ILE A 47 6.92 2.37 -8.61
CA ILE A 47 7.40 3.75 -8.74
C ILE A 47 8.90 3.78 -9.05
N ARG A 48 9.73 3.06 -8.28
CA ARG A 48 11.18 3.00 -8.51
C ARG A 48 11.54 2.49 -9.92
N LYS A 49 10.82 1.47 -10.41
CA LYS A 49 11.02 0.96 -11.78
C LYS A 49 10.66 1.99 -12.85
N ILE A 50 9.56 2.73 -12.66
CA ILE A 50 9.13 3.79 -13.58
C ILE A 50 10.17 4.91 -13.62
N GLU A 51 10.64 5.38 -12.45
CA GLU A 51 11.66 6.42 -12.37
C GLU A 51 13.00 5.99 -12.99
N SER A 52 13.44 4.75 -12.74
CA SER A 52 14.63 4.20 -13.42
C SER A 52 14.49 4.16 -14.94
N SER A 53 13.30 3.84 -15.45
CA SER A 53 13.02 3.82 -16.89
C SER A 53 13.04 5.23 -17.48
N ARG A 54 12.52 6.22 -16.75
CA ARG A 54 12.55 7.64 -17.14
C ARG A 54 13.97 8.22 -17.15
N ALA A 55 14.80 7.85 -16.18
CA ALA A 55 16.20 8.27 -16.11
C ALA A 55 17.09 7.71 -17.23
N SER A 56 16.63 6.66 -17.92
CA SER A 56 17.34 6.01 -19.03
C SER A 56 16.86 6.46 -20.42
N GLN A 57 15.89 7.40 -20.49
CA GLN A 57 15.45 8.07 -21.71
C GLN A 57 16.18 9.41 -21.88
#